data_AF-A0A7C5C3G7-F1
#
_entry.id   AF-A0A7C5C3G7-F1
#
_cell.length_a   1.000
_cell.length_b   1.000
_cell.length_c   1.000
_cell.angle_alpha   90.00
_cell.angle_beta   90.00
_cell.angle_gamma   90.00
#
_symmetry.space_group_name_H-M   'P 1'
#
loop_
_entity.id
_entity.type
_entity.pdbx_description
1 polymer ?
#
loop_
_entity_poly.entity_id
_entity_poly.type
_entity_poly.pdbx_seq_one_letter_code
_entity_poly.pdbx_strand_id
1 'polypeptide(L)' 'FATKAKGPRYLEMAEGYVTRVGVNEKDEIIGYEFVNLGKMMDAIKKGVDANEALAKAKGSYGRFAEAVKVIDPRHE' A
#
# COMPACT_ATOMS: atom_id res chain seq x y z
N PHE A 1 15.25 -2.10 -2.98
CA PHE A 1 16.34 -1.28 -2.40
C PHE A 1 15.91 -0.83 -1.00
N ALA A 2 16.68 -1.20 0.03
CA ALA A 2 16.44 -0.78 1.41
C ALA A 2 17.81 -0.44 2.00
N THR A 3 18.03 0.82 2.41
CA THR A 3 19.24 1.21 3.13
C THR A 3 18.96 1.22 4.62
N LYS A 4 19.99 1.01 5.44
CA LYS A 4 19.92 1.01 6.91
C LYS A 4 19.29 2.29 7.50
N ALA A 5 19.30 3.39 6.73
CA ALA A 5 18.72 4.67 7.09
C ALA A 5 17.25 4.88 6.66
N LYS A 6 16.74 4.11 5.69
CA LYS A 6 15.41 4.32 5.06
C LYS A 6 14.45 3.14 5.19
N GLY A 7 14.88 2.05 5.83
CA GLY A 7 14.04 0.86 6.04
C GLY A 7 13.66 0.11 4.76
N PRO A 8 12.99 -1.05 4.88
CA PRO A 8 12.50 -1.80 3.73
C PRO A 8 11.30 -1.12 3.09
N ARG A 9 11.45 -0.69 1.83
CA ARG A 9 10.35 -0.13 1.03
C ARG A 9 9.68 -1.26 0.25
N TYR A 10 8.54 -1.71 0.75
CA TYR A 10 7.65 -2.57 -0.03
C TYR A 10 7.03 -1.69 -1.12
N LEU A 11 7.50 -1.85 -2.36
CA LEU A 11 6.97 -1.11 -3.51
C LEU A 11 5.94 -1.95 -4.27
N GLU A 12 6.22 -3.24 -4.40
CA GLU A 12 5.35 -4.21 -5.05
C GLU A 12 5.40 -5.52 -4.26
N MET A 13 4.22 -5.99 -3.87
CA MET A 13 4.00 -7.32 -3.30
C MET A 13 3.30 -8.17 -4.36
N ALA A 14 3.31 -9.50 -4.20
CA ALA A 14 2.60 -10.41 -5.11
C ALA A 14 1.09 -10.05 -5.25
N GLU A 15 0.54 -9.35 -4.26
CA GLU A 15 -0.86 -8.95 -4.18
C GLU A 15 -1.18 -7.56 -4.76
N GLY A 16 -0.16 -6.76 -5.13
CA GLY A 16 -0.39 -5.45 -5.77
C GLY A 16 0.66 -4.38 -5.48
N TYR A 17 0.33 -3.16 -5.92
CA TYR A 17 1.14 -1.96 -5.77
C TYR A 17 0.95 -1.36 -4.37
N VAL A 18 2.02 -1.20 -3.60
CA VAL A 18 1.94 -0.65 -2.24
C VAL A 18 1.86 0.88 -2.33
N THR A 19 0.75 1.46 -1.89
CA THR A 19 0.52 2.90 -1.93
C THR A 19 1.05 3.59 -0.69
N ARG A 20 0.97 2.93 0.47
CA ARG A 20 1.37 3.52 1.75
C ARG A 20 1.92 2.45 2.69
N VAL A 21 2.84 2.84 3.55
CA VAL A 21 3.40 1.97 4.59
C VAL A 21 3.14 2.60 5.95
N GLY A 22 2.65 1.82 6.89
CA GLY A 22 2.36 2.25 8.25
C GLY A 22 3.52 1.89 9.18
N VAL A 23 4.02 2.87 9.93
CA VAL A 23 5.08 2.68 10.93
C VAL A 23 4.58 2.98 12.34
N ASN A 24 5.17 2.29 13.33
CA ASN A 24 4.91 2.53 14.76
C ASN A 24 5.80 3.66 15.32
N GLU A 25 5.68 3.93 16.62
CA GLU A 25 6.49 4.95 17.33
C GLU A 25 8.00 4.70 17.30
N LYS A 26 8.44 3.50 16.90
CA LYS A 26 9.85 3.10 16.78
C LYS A 26 10.34 3.09 15.32
N ASP A 27 9.60 3.70 14.41
CA ASP A 27 9.87 3.69 12.96
C ASP A 27 9.89 2.28 12.34
N GLU A 28 9.28 1.30 13.00
CA GLU A 28 9.16 -0.07 12.47
C GLU A 28 7.90 -0.18 11.63
N ILE A 29 8.02 -0.83 10.47
CA ILE A 29 6.89 -1.07 9.59
C ILE A 29 5.99 -2.12 10.23
N ILE A 30 4.77 -1.73 10.56
CA ILE A 30 3.76 -2.60 11.19
C ILE A 30 2.64 -2.99 10.24
N GLY A 31 2.55 -2.33 9.08
CA GLY A 31 1.56 -2.64 8.06
C GLY A 31 1.78 -1.84 6.78
N TYR A 32 0.99 -2.14 5.75
CA TYR A 32 1.02 -1.41 4.49
C TYR A 32 -0.34 -1.45 3.80
N GLU A 33 -0.65 -0.40 3.06
CA GLU A 33 -1.79 -0.30 2.16
C GLU A 33 -1.31 -0.62 0.74
N PHE A 34 -2.04 -1.49 0.05
CA PHE A 34 -1.75 -1.90 -1.30
C PHE A 34 -3.00 -1.84 -2.17
N VAL A 35 -2.80 -1.64 -3.46
CA VAL A 35 -3.84 -1.67 -4.48
C VAL A 35 -3.56 -2.83 -5.41
N ASN A 36 -4.50 -3.76 -5.51
CA ASN A 36 -4.43 -4.85 -6.46
C ASN A 36 -4.78 -4.34 -7.87
N LEU A 37 -3.76 -4.06 -8.67
CA LEU A 37 -3.91 -3.59 -10.04
C LEU A 37 -4.73 -4.55 -10.90
N GLY A 38 -4.62 -5.86 -10.69
CA GLY A 38 -5.41 -6.86 -11.42
C GLY A 38 -6.92 -6.70 -11.17
N LYS A 39 -7.33 -6.61 -9.90
CA LYS A 39 -8.74 -6.37 -9.52
C LYS A 39 -9.22 -4.99 -9.96
N MET A 40 -8.37 -3.96 -9.88
CA MET A 40 -8.70 -2.61 -10.35
C MET A 40 -8.97 -2.61 -11.86
N MET A 41 -8.06 -3.18 -12.65
CA MET A 41 -8.20 -3.21 -14.11
C MET A 41 -9.37 -4.07 -14.57
N ASP A 42 -9.64 -5.19 -13.89
CA ASP A 42 -10.83 -6.02 -14.15
C ASP A 42 -12.14 -5.27 -13.85
N ALA A 43 -12.19 -4.51 -12.75
CA ALA A 43 -13.35 -3.67 -12.41
C ALA A 43 -13.56 -2.53 -13.43
N ILE A 44 -12.48 -1.85 -13.84
CA ILE A 44 -12.54 -0.81 -14.88
C ILE A 44 -13.02 -1.41 -16.20
N LYS A 45 -12.52 -2.59 -16.57
CA LYS A 45 -12.96 -3.29 -17.79
C LYS A 45 -14.44 -3.66 -17.75
N LYS A 46 -15.00 -3.90 -16.56
CA LYS A 46 -16.44 -4.14 -16.33
C LYS A 46 -17.28 -2.85 -16.31
N GLY A 47 -16.66 -1.68 -16.53
CA GLY A 47 -17.34 -0.39 -16.58
C GLY A 47 -17.50 0.31 -15.22
N VAL A 48 -16.80 -0.15 -14.18
CA VAL A 48 -16.75 0.55 -12.89
C VAL A 48 -15.86 1.78 -13.01
N ASP A 49 -16.27 2.90 -12.41
CA ASP A 49 -15.46 4.12 -12.35
C ASP A 49 -14.07 3.83 -11.76
N ALA A 50 -13.04 4.50 -12.28
CA ALA A 50 -11.65 4.26 -11.88
C ALA A 50 -11.42 4.54 -10.38
N ASN A 51 -12.08 5.54 -9.79
CA ASN A 51 -11.94 5.83 -8.37
C ASN A 51 -12.62 4.77 -7.51
N GLU A 52 -13.78 4.28 -7.96
CA GLU A 52 -14.52 3.23 -7.26
C GLU A 52 -13.81 1.87 -7.38
N ALA A 53 -13.23 1.59 -8.54
CA ALA A 53 -12.39 0.42 -8.78
C ALA A 53 -11.13 0.44 -7.90
N LEU A 54 -10.48 1.61 -7.78
CA LEU A 54 -9.34 1.79 -6.88
C LEU A 54 -9.74 1.60 -5.41
N ALA A 55 -10.90 2.14 -5.01
CA ALA A 55 -11.43 1.98 -3.66
C ALA A 55 -11.85 0.54 -3.31
N LYS A 56 -12.22 -0.27 -4.31
CA LYS A 56 -12.52 -1.71 -4.15
C LYS A 56 -11.28 -2.59 -4.24
N ALA A 57 -10.25 -2.13 -4.95
CA ALA A 57 -9.00 -2.86 -5.14
C ALA A 57 -7.95 -2.54 -4.07
N LYS A 58 -8.14 -1.49 -3.26
CA LYS A 58 -7.30 -1.20 -2.10
C LYS A 58 -7.56 -2.20 -0.98
N GLY A 59 -6.49 -2.62 -0.32
CA GLY A 59 -6.47 -3.43 0.88
C GLY A 59 -5.37 -2.94 1.80
N SER A 60 -5.50 -3.24 3.09
CA SER A 60 -4.47 -2.99 4.08
C SER A 60 -4.03 -4.30 4.69
N TYR A 61 -2.73 -4.44 4.90
CA TYR A 61 -2.12 -5.62 5.51
C TYR A 61 -1.42 -5.25 6.82
N GLY A 62 -1.44 -6.16 7.79
CA GLY A 62 -0.84 -5.98 9.11
C GLY A 62 -1.64 -5.02 10.01
N ARG A 63 -0.93 -4.36 10.92
CA ARG A 63 -1.49 -3.37 11.88
C ARG A 63 -1.48 -1.97 11.29
N PHE A 64 -1.81 -1.83 10.01
CA PHE A 64 -1.81 -0.54 9.32
C PHE A 64 -2.74 0.49 9.99
N ALA A 65 -3.84 0.03 10.58
CA ALA A 65 -4.76 0.89 11.35
C ALA A 65 -4.16 1.40 12.68
N GLU A 66 -3.15 0.72 13.22
CA GLU A 66 -2.44 1.12 14.44
C GLU A 66 -1.16 1.92 14.11
N ALA A 67 -0.96 2.28 12.83
CA ALA A 67 0.20 3.04 12.41
C ALA A 67 0.12 4.47 12.94
N VAL A 68 1.18 4.88 13.62
CA VAL A 68 1.30 6.23 14.18
C VAL A 68 1.71 7.22 13.08
N LYS A 69 2.45 6.74 12.08
CA LYS A 69 2.78 7.50 10.88
C LYS A 69 2.58 6.64 9.64
N VAL A 70 2.06 7.27 8.58
CA VAL A 70 1.90 6.65 7.26
C VAL A 70 2.89 7.31 6.31
N ILE A 71 3.79 6.52 5.74
CA ILE A 71 4.83 6.97 4.82
C ILE A 71 4.51 6.49 3.39
N ASP A 72 4.78 7.33 2.40
CA ASP A 72 4.72 6.94 0.99
C ASP A 72 6.08 6.34 0.59
N PRO A 73 6.15 5.04 0.23
CA PRO A 73 7.41 4.38 -0.09
C PRO A 73 8.13 5.01 -1.31
N ARG A 74 7.45 5.77 -2.18
CA ARG A 74 8.05 6.41 -3.37
C ARG A 74 8.51 7.84 -3.14
N HIS A 75 7.85 8.61 -2.28
CA HIS A 75 8.15 10.05 -2.12
C HIS A 75 9.03 10.38 -0.91
N GLU A 76 9.18 9.49 0.08
CA GLU A 76 9.98 9.74 1.30
C GLU A 76 11.06 8.67 1.49
#